data_AF-A0A3S4I4A5-F1
#
_entry.id   AF-A0A3S4I4A5-F1
#
_cell.length_a   1.000
_cell.length_b   1.000
_cell.length_c   1.000
_cell.angle_alpha   90.00
_cell.angle_beta   90.00
_cell.angle_gamma   90.00
#
_symmetry.space_group_name_H-M   'P 1'
#
loop_
_entity.id
_entity.type
_entity.pdbx_description
1 polymer ?
#
loop_
_entity_poly.entity_id
_entity_poly.type
_entity_poly.pdbx_seq_one_letter_code
_entity_poly.pdbx_strand_id
1 'polypeptide(L)'
;MESAAAPAQDDILLLEPEALTLADKDGIDAALGWLQNRPGADSARRRWLLRLLMARVAEQYGKNELATHLLHELDGAATALTLTHWEPELAFEVKARLLRLLRMRAGRNDSDKQRLQPQMEALLSGLIQLDPLRAAVLCG
;
A
#
# COMPACT_ATOMS: atom_id res chain seq x y z
N MET A 1 -15.39 -34.85 -1.82
CA MET A 1 -15.42 -33.99 -0.62
C MET A 1 -14.53 -32.81 -0.92
N GLU A 2 -15.15 -31.71 -1.36
CA GLU A 2 -14.46 -30.52 -1.85
C GLU A 2 -13.84 -29.73 -0.68
N SER A 3 -12.63 -29.25 -0.89
CA SER A 3 -11.78 -28.55 0.07
C SER A 3 -12.34 -27.17 0.44
N ALA A 4 -12.50 -26.88 1.73
CA ALA A 4 -12.86 -25.56 2.24
C ALA A 4 -11.89 -25.14 3.36
N ALA A 5 -10.76 -24.56 2.98
CA ALA A 5 -9.87 -23.89 3.92
C ALA A 5 -9.14 -22.72 3.24
N ALA A 6 -9.86 -21.61 3.03
CA ALA A 6 -9.23 -20.29 2.94
C ALA A 6 -10.13 -19.16 3.49
N PRO A 7 -10.53 -19.17 4.78
CA PRO A 7 -11.12 -17.97 5.39
C PRO A 7 -10.09 -17.11 6.17
N ALA A 8 -8.94 -17.64 6.59
CA ALA A 8 -8.06 -16.94 7.54
C ALA A 8 -7.07 -15.92 6.91
N GLN A 9 -7.02 -15.80 5.58
CA GLN A 9 -5.97 -15.06 4.87
C GLN A 9 -6.40 -13.67 4.40
N ASP A 10 -7.71 -13.47 4.16
CA ASP A 10 -8.32 -12.18 3.77
C ASP A 10 -8.73 -11.33 4.99
N ASP A 11 -8.76 -11.93 6.18
CA ASP A 11 -9.17 -11.27 7.43
C ASP A 11 -8.30 -10.08 7.82
N ILE A 12 -7.05 -10.00 7.34
CA ILE A 12 -6.12 -8.93 7.74
C ILE A 12 -6.58 -7.58 7.24
N LEU A 13 -7.04 -7.50 5.99
CA LEU A 13 -7.51 -6.23 5.45
C LEU A 13 -8.82 -5.81 6.11
N LEU A 14 -9.61 -6.75 6.64
CA LEU A 14 -10.81 -6.47 7.42
C LEU A 14 -10.52 -5.78 8.76
N LEU A 15 -9.25 -5.74 9.21
CA LEU A 15 -8.84 -5.02 10.42
C LEU A 15 -8.73 -3.51 10.21
N GLU A 16 -8.86 -3.02 8.99
CA GLU A 16 -8.73 -1.59 8.70
C GLU A 16 -9.66 -0.69 9.52
N PRO A 17 -10.98 -0.96 9.63
CA PRO A 17 -11.85 -0.14 10.45
C PRO A 17 -11.46 -0.14 11.93
N GLU A 18 -10.95 -1.27 12.45
CA GLU A 18 -10.49 -1.38 13.83
C GLU A 18 -9.19 -0.58 14.04
N ALA A 19 -8.25 -0.64 13.11
CA ALA A 19 -7.01 0.13 13.15
C ALA A 19 -7.29 1.64 13.09
N LEU A 20 -8.23 2.08 12.25
CA LEU A 20 -8.68 3.47 12.19
C LEU A 20 -9.36 3.90 13.49
N THR A 21 -10.27 3.07 14.02
CA THR A 21 -10.92 3.35 15.30
C THR A 21 -9.90 3.48 16.44
N LEU A 22 -8.86 2.65 16.44
CA LEU A 22 -7.79 2.73 17.42
C LEU A 22 -6.93 3.98 17.23
N ALA A 23 -6.62 4.35 15.98
CA ALA A 23 -5.87 5.57 15.69
C ALA A 23 -6.63 6.84 16.10
N ASP A 24 -7.96 6.86 15.93
CA ASP A 24 -8.82 7.95 16.38
C ASP A 24 -8.89 8.07 17.91
N LYS A 25 -8.84 6.94 18.63
CA LYS A 25 -8.96 6.91 20.09
C LYS A 25 -7.62 7.13 20.81
N ASP A 26 -6.61 6.39 20.40
CA ASP A 26 -5.35 6.24 21.13
C ASP A 26 -4.15 6.80 20.34
N GLY A 27 -4.38 7.30 19.12
CA GLY A 27 -3.36 7.87 18.25
C GLY A 27 -2.76 6.87 17.27
N ILE A 28 -2.21 7.39 16.17
CA ILE A 28 -1.65 6.58 15.08
C ILE A 28 -0.52 5.66 15.54
N ASP A 29 0.34 6.08 16.47
CA ASP A 29 1.45 5.26 16.95
C ASP A 29 0.94 4.02 17.70
N ALA A 30 -0.16 4.15 18.45
CA ALA A 30 -0.83 3.03 19.11
C ALA A 30 -1.43 2.05 18.09
N ALA A 31 -2.09 2.57 17.05
CA ALA A 31 -2.65 1.75 15.98
C ALA A 31 -1.56 0.99 15.19
N LEU A 32 -0.47 1.67 14.84
CA LEU A 32 0.65 1.04 14.15
C LEU A 32 1.36 0.00 15.03
N GLY A 33 1.55 0.29 16.32
CA GLY A 33 2.10 -0.67 17.27
C GLY A 33 1.20 -1.89 17.46
N TRP A 34 -0.13 -1.69 17.50
CA TRP A 34 -1.10 -2.77 17.57
C TRP A 34 -1.07 -3.66 16.32
N LEU A 35 -1.00 -3.06 15.12
CA LEU A 35 -0.82 -3.80 13.87
C LEU A 35 0.50 -4.58 13.88
N GLN A 36 1.61 -3.95 14.27
CA GLN A 36 2.95 -4.56 14.27
C GLN A 36 3.04 -5.76 15.20
N ASN A 37 2.35 -5.72 16.35
CA ASN A 37 2.36 -6.79 17.35
C ASN A 37 1.35 -7.91 17.05
N ARG A 38 0.64 -7.87 15.91
CA ARG A 38 -0.29 -8.94 15.54
C ARG A 38 0.47 -10.26 15.32
N PRO A 39 0.02 -11.37 15.94
CA PRO A 39 0.51 -12.70 15.59
C PRO A 39 0.04 -13.03 14.16
N GLY A 40 0.95 -13.50 13.32
CA GLY A 40 0.65 -13.75 11.90
C GLY A 40 1.70 -13.25 10.92
N ALA A 41 2.96 -13.13 11.32
CA ALA A 41 4.06 -12.88 10.39
C ALA A 41 4.54 -14.16 9.67
N ASP A 42 3.76 -15.24 9.73
CA ASP A 42 4.21 -16.60 9.45
C ASP A 42 4.44 -16.85 7.94
N SER A 43 3.79 -16.07 7.07
CA SER A 43 4.00 -16.10 5.62
C SER A 43 4.37 -14.74 5.04
N ALA A 44 5.12 -14.74 3.94
CA ALA A 44 5.54 -13.51 3.26
C ALA A 44 4.34 -12.68 2.78
N ARG A 45 3.29 -13.33 2.26
CA ARG A 45 2.03 -12.68 1.88
C ARG A 45 1.35 -12.01 3.07
N ARG A 46 1.27 -12.70 4.21
CA ARG A 46 0.62 -12.18 5.42
C ARG A 46 1.34 -10.94 5.96
N ARG A 47 2.68 -10.99 5.98
CA ARG A 47 3.54 -9.83 6.32
C ARG A 47 3.38 -8.66 5.35
N TRP A 48 3.17 -8.95 4.06
CA TRP A 48 2.94 -7.94 3.03
C TRP A 48 1.59 -7.24 3.24
N LEU A 49 0.50 -7.99 3.48
CA LEU A 49 -0.84 -7.44 3.74
C LEU A 49 -0.87 -6.59 5.01
N LEU A 50 -0.20 -7.03 6.08
CA LEU A 50 -0.11 -6.26 7.33
C LEU A 50 0.62 -4.92 7.12
N ARG A 51 1.72 -4.93 6.37
CA ARG A 51 2.45 -3.71 5.99
C ARG A 51 1.61 -2.79 5.09
N LEU A 52 0.82 -3.35 4.17
CA LEU A 52 -0.13 -2.57 3.38
C LEU A 52 -1.14 -1.86 4.28
N LEU A 53 -1.69 -2.57 5.27
CA LEU A 53 -2.64 -1.96 6.20
C LEU A 53 -2.00 -0.82 7.00
N MET A 54 -0.78 -1.02 7.50
CA MET A 54 -0.01 0.04 8.15
C MET A 54 0.20 1.26 7.23
N ALA A 55 0.46 1.03 5.93
CA ALA A 55 0.60 2.12 4.96
C ALA A 55 -0.70 2.89 4.74
N ARG A 56 -1.86 2.19 4.65
CA ARG A 56 -3.19 2.84 4.52
C ARG A 56 -3.48 3.74 5.71
N VAL A 57 -3.29 3.23 6.93
CA VAL A 57 -3.48 4.00 8.17
C VAL A 57 -2.50 5.18 8.22
N ALA A 58 -1.22 4.97 7.90
CA ALA A 58 -0.24 6.06 7.87
C ALA A 58 -0.61 7.17 6.89
N GLU A 59 -1.08 6.83 5.68
CA GLU A 59 -1.55 7.79 4.68
C GLU A 59 -2.77 8.57 5.19
N GLN A 60 -3.76 7.87 5.79
CA GLN A 60 -5.02 8.47 6.26
C GLN A 60 -4.81 9.56 7.33
N TYR A 61 -3.82 9.38 8.21
CA TYR A 61 -3.49 10.34 9.28
C TYR A 61 -2.34 11.29 8.91
N GLY A 62 -2.01 11.40 7.62
CA GLY A 62 -1.04 12.38 7.12
C GLY A 62 0.43 12.08 7.43
N LYS A 63 0.76 10.86 7.87
CA LYS A 63 2.15 10.37 8.00
C LYS A 63 2.70 9.97 6.63
N ASN A 64 2.67 10.91 5.68
CA ASN A 64 2.92 10.69 4.26
C ASN A 64 4.32 10.13 3.96
N GLU A 65 5.33 10.53 4.73
CA GLU A 65 6.70 10.00 4.56
C GLU A 65 6.76 8.52 4.94
N LEU A 66 6.19 8.15 6.09
CA LEU A 66 6.10 6.75 6.52
C LEU A 66 5.31 5.91 5.50
N ALA A 67 4.14 6.41 5.06
CA ALA A 67 3.34 5.73 4.04
C ALA A 67 4.14 5.54 2.75
N THR A 68 4.88 6.56 2.30
CA THR A 68 5.73 6.48 1.10
C THR A 68 6.79 5.39 1.25
N HIS A 69 7.48 5.34 2.39
CA HIS A 69 8.50 4.32 2.66
C HIS A 69 7.92 2.91 2.66
N LEU A 70 6.80 2.68 3.35
CA LEU A 70 6.12 1.39 3.37
C LEU A 70 5.65 0.96 1.97
N LEU A 71 5.05 1.86 1.21
CA LEU A 71 4.56 1.56 -0.14
C LEU A 71 5.70 1.24 -1.12
N HIS A 72 6.87 1.88 -0.96
CA HIS A 72 8.03 1.57 -1.79
C HIS A 72 8.56 0.15 -1.53
N GLU A 73 8.64 -0.26 -0.26
CA GLU A 73 8.99 -1.63 0.10
C GLU A 73 7.97 -2.64 -0.44
N LEU A 74 6.68 -2.32 -0.32
CA LEU A 74 5.59 -3.18 -0.80
C LEU A 74 5.62 -3.35 -2.32
N ASP A 75 5.91 -2.29 -3.07
CA ASP A 75 5.99 -2.32 -4.53
C ASP A 75 7.13 -3.23 -5.01
N GLY A 76 8.32 -3.09 -4.40
CA GLY A 76 9.46 -3.97 -4.70
C GLY A 76 9.20 -5.42 -4.31
N ALA A 77 8.56 -5.66 -3.17
CA ALA A 77 8.21 -7.00 -2.71
C ALA A 77 7.09 -7.64 -3.56
N ALA A 78 6.16 -6.87 -4.12
CA ALA A 78 5.08 -7.38 -4.94
C ALA A 78 5.60 -8.08 -6.21
N THR A 79 6.66 -7.54 -6.82
CA THR A 79 7.35 -8.19 -7.94
C THR A 79 7.96 -9.53 -7.51
N ALA A 80 8.65 -9.57 -6.38
CA ALA A 80 9.28 -10.80 -5.87
C ALA A 80 8.27 -11.89 -5.47
N LEU A 81 7.08 -11.49 -4.99
CA LEU A 81 6.00 -12.40 -4.60
C LEU A 81 5.09 -12.80 -5.78
N THR A 82 5.41 -12.38 -7.01
CA THR A 82 4.54 -12.56 -8.19
C THR A 82 3.12 -12.04 -7.99
N LEU A 83 2.95 -11.06 -7.09
CA LEU A 83 1.64 -10.61 -6.62
C LEU A 83 0.78 -10.06 -7.76
N THR A 84 1.41 -9.55 -8.82
CA THR A 84 0.76 -9.10 -10.06
C THR A 84 -0.04 -10.18 -10.77
N HIS A 85 0.24 -11.47 -10.52
CA HIS A 85 -0.51 -12.60 -11.07
C HIS A 85 -1.64 -13.08 -10.16
N TRP A 86 -1.51 -12.88 -8.85
CA TRP A 86 -2.43 -13.44 -7.84
C TRP A 86 -3.41 -12.41 -7.27
N GLU A 87 -2.98 -11.17 -7.11
CA GLU A 87 -3.75 -10.06 -6.53
C GLU A 87 -3.42 -8.74 -7.27
N PRO A 88 -3.74 -8.63 -8.58
CA PRO A 88 -3.41 -7.45 -9.38
C PRO A 88 -4.04 -6.16 -8.82
N GLU A 89 -5.17 -6.27 -8.13
CA GLU A 89 -5.84 -5.14 -7.49
C GLU A 89 -5.00 -4.51 -6.37
N LEU A 90 -4.34 -5.34 -5.54
CA LEU A 90 -3.49 -4.86 -4.45
C LEU A 90 -2.18 -4.27 -5.00
N ALA A 91 -1.62 -4.87 -6.06
CA ALA A 91 -0.47 -4.30 -6.74
C ALA A 91 -0.80 -2.93 -7.37
N PHE A 92 -1.98 -2.80 -7.98
CA PHE A 92 -2.46 -1.53 -8.50
C PHE A 92 -2.63 -0.49 -7.39
N GLU A 93 -3.25 -0.88 -6.27
CA GLU A 93 -3.45 0.03 -5.13
C GLU A 93 -2.13 0.59 -4.60
N VAL A 94 -1.11 -0.26 -4.38
CA VAL A 94 0.20 0.17 -3.87
C VAL A 94 0.83 1.20 -4.80
N LYS A 95 0.86 0.91 -6.11
CA LYS A 95 1.43 1.83 -7.11
C LYS A 95 0.64 3.15 -7.18
N ALA A 96 -0.68 3.10 -7.14
CA ALA A 96 -1.53 4.27 -7.23
C ALA A 96 -1.38 5.19 -6.01
N ARG A 97 -1.33 4.62 -4.80
CA ARG A 97 -1.07 5.38 -3.56
C ARG A 97 0.31 6.00 -3.56
N LEU A 98 1.34 5.25 -3.98
CA LEU A 98 2.70 5.77 -4.07
C LEU A 98 2.77 6.93 -5.08
N LEU A 99 2.17 6.78 -6.27
CA LEU A 99 2.10 7.86 -7.26
C LEU A 99 1.44 9.12 -6.70
N ARG A 100 0.33 8.98 -5.95
CA ARG A 100 -0.35 10.10 -5.30
C ARG A 100 0.55 10.82 -4.28
N LEU A 101 1.22 10.07 -3.40
CA LEU A 101 2.13 10.65 -2.40
C LEU A 101 3.32 11.37 -3.06
N LEU A 102 3.89 10.80 -4.11
CA LEU A 102 4.99 11.42 -4.86
C LEU A 102 4.53 12.70 -5.57
N ARG A 103 3.33 12.72 -6.17
CA ARG A 103 2.74 13.95 -6.76
C ARG A 103 2.55 15.04 -5.71
N MET A 104 2.05 14.69 -4.52
CA MET A 104 1.93 15.66 -3.43
C MET A 104 3.28 16.22 -2.98
N ARG A 105 4.34 15.40 -2.96
CA ARG A 105 5.70 15.84 -2.63
C ARG A 105 6.31 16.72 -3.72
N ALA A 106 6.15 16.32 -4.99
CA ALA A 106 6.61 17.07 -6.15
C ALA A 106 5.95 18.46 -6.26
N GLY A 107 4.71 18.61 -5.77
CA GLY A 107 4.03 19.90 -5.72
C GLY A 107 4.60 20.92 -4.72
N ARG A 108 5.55 20.52 -3.85
CA ARG A 108 6.12 21.41 -2.83
C ARG A 108 7.25 22.29 -3.34
N ASN A 109 8.07 21.80 -4.28
CA ASN A 109 9.16 22.56 -4.89
C ASN A 109 9.65 21.89 -6.20
N ASP A 110 10.28 22.68 -7.07
CA ASP A 110 10.75 22.22 -8.38
C ASP A 110 11.89 21.20 -8.30
N SER A 111 12.73 21.27 -7.26
CA SER A 111 13.83 20.32 -7.07
C SER A 111 13.32 18.90 -6.80
N ASP A 112 12.32 18.76 -5.93
CA ASP A 112 11.64 17.51 -5.67
C ASP A 112 10.89 17.03 -6.91
N LYS A 113 10.23 17.94 -7.65
CA LYS A 113 9.56 17.59 -8.90
C LYS A 113 10.50 16.93 -9.90
N GLN A 114 11.64 17.57 -10.18
CA GLN A 114 12.64 17.02 -11.11
C GLN A 114 13.20 15.67 -10.63
N ARG A 115 13.48 15.54 -9.33
CA ARG A 115 14.01 14.30 -8.75
C ARG A 115 13.01 13.14 -8.79
N LEU A 116 11.73 13.42 -8.58
CA LEU A 116 10.69 12.40 -8.48
C LEU A 116 10.06 12.03 -9.83
N GLN A 117 10.23 12.87 -10.86
CA GLN A 117 9.65 12.67 -12.19
C GLN A 117 9.89 11.26 -12.78
N PRO A 118 11.13 10.72 -12.78
CA PRO A 118 11.37 9.39 -13.36
C PRO A 118 10.64 8.28 -12.60
N GLN A 119 10.52 8.42 -11.28
CA GLN A 119 9.81 7.45 -10.45
C GLN A 119 8.30 7.49 -10.69
N MET A 120 7.73 8.69 -10.84
CA MET A 120 6.31 8.85 -11.17
C MET A 120 5.96 8.25 -12.53
N GLU A 121 6.83 8.44 -13.54
CA GLU A 121 6.65 7.85 -14.88
C GLU A 121 6.72 6.33 -14.86
N ALA A 122 7.67 5.74 -14.13
CA ALA A 122 7.76 4.29 -13.95
C ALA A 122 6.51 3.71 -13.27
N LEU A 123 5.99 4.38 -12.24
CA LEU A 123 4.76 3.96 -11.56
C LEU A 123 3.55 4.04 -12.49
N LEU A 124 3.41 5.12 -13.25
CA LEU A 124 2.31 5.27 -14.21
C LEU A 124 2.36 4.20 -15.29
N SER A 125 3.55 3.92 -15.84
CA SER A 125 3.75 2.83 -16.79
C SER A 125 3.34 1.48 -16.20
N GLY A 126 3.72 1.20 -14.94
CA GLY A 126 3.34 -0.02 -14.25
C GLY A 126 1.83 -0.14 -14.02
N LEU A 127 1.16 0.96 -13.68
CA LEU A 127 -0.30 1.01 -13.53
C LEU A 127 -1.01 0.72 -14.85
N ILE A 128 -0.52 1.29 -15.96
CA ILE A 128 -1.07 1.05 -17.30
C ILE A 128 -0.90 -0.43 -17.71
N GLN A 129 0.24 -1.05 -17.38
CA GLN A 129 0.46 -2.47 -17.66
C GLN A 129 -0.47 -3.39 -16.85
N LEU A 130 -0.85 -2.99 -15.64
CA LEU A 130 -1.77 -3.74 -14.80
C LEU A 130 -3.22 -3.58 -15.26
N ASP A 131 -3.66 -2.34 -15.48
CA ASP A 131 -5.02 -2.02 -15.91
C ASP A 131 -5.07 -0.63 -16.60
N PRO A 132 -5.12 -0.58 -17.94
CA PRO A 132 -5.19 0.67 -18.69
C PRO A 132 -6.45 1.50 -18.38
N LEU A 133 -7.58 0.84 -18.12
CA LEU A 133 -8.87 1.51 -17.89
C LEU A 133 -8.84 2.23 -16.54
N ARG A 134 -8.36 1.55 -15.49
CA ARG A 134 -8.18 2.17 -14.17
C ARG A 134 -7.04 3.18 -14.16
N ALA A 135 -5.98 2.98 -14.94
CA ALA A 135 -4.87 3.92 -15.01
C ALA A 135 -5.24 5.22 -15.75
N ALA A 136 -6.20 5.19 -16.68
CA ALA A 136 -6.58 6.36 -17.48
C ALA A 136 -6.98 7.57 -16.63
N VAL A 137 -7.68 7.35 -15.49
CA VAL A 137 -8.06 8.46 -14.58
C VAL A 137 -6.88 9.06 -13.83
N LEU A 138 -5.73 8.38 -13.80
CA LEU A 138 -4.50 8.82 -13.15
C LEU A 138 -3.56 9.56 -14.11
N CYS A 139 -3.80 9.50 -15.43
CA CYS A 139 -2.98 10.13 -16.47
C CYS A 139 -3.14 11.65 -16.59
N GLY A 140 -4.00 12.27 -15.78
CA GLY A 140 -4.21 13.73 -15.73
C GLY A 140 -3.36 14.47 -14.71
#